data_AF-A0A931IAH1-F1
#
_entry.id   AF-A0A931IAH1-F1
#
_cell.length_a   1.000
_cell.length_b   1.000
_cell.length_c   1.000
_cell.angle_alpha   90.00
_cell.angle_beta   90.00
_cell.angle_gamma   90.00
#
_symmetry.space_group_name_H-M   'P 1'
#
loop_
_entity.id
_entity.type
_entity.pdbx_description
1 polymer ?
#
loop_
_entity_poly.entity_id
_entity_poly.type
_entity_poly.pdbx_seq_one_letter_code
_entity_poly.pdbx_strand_id
1 'polypeptide(L)'
;MSGSRSTTPSDLRGEGAFRDDGKHTMYGIDLRWQIGRNAPDQGAWPPPEDWNEGNAPYPHIYEVWIDDEVRQTVFLYWPAWDWTPSNSHWVDLGEDPDAVHSVKIRAKVDGQYTAFSNEVTVDLKRAAEWSGPERPRDGLGRLDAAPRHGTMNHPRSRAAAAIRDQDPASICAEARRQNTSTTWQEVLPGAERMLADYPWNYANKYLEYRKFFENGTVASTGNPAFRGLDLAPNASLGEWPLTELDTSAATQTFTYDYTAYHTNETWSHRWFITRPGWDPANGLGWHDLEPIPFLVEIQGSHHEAESSAWEFASFPRRTGRAAIVHIWGGHGGPDTPDGGNGGKTGEFFASTCDVMLR
;
A
#
# COMPACT_ATOMS: atom_id res chain seq x y z
N MET A 1 -37.98 9.94 0.18
CA MET A 1 -36.69 10.64 0.38
C MET A 1 -35.93 10.03 1.56
N SER A 2 -35.48 8.77 1.46
CA SER A 2 -34.78 8.06 2.55
C SER A 2 -33.44 7.44 2.14
N GLY A 3 -32.90 7.80 0.97
CA GLY A 3 -31.75 7.09 0.37
C GLY A 3 -30.36 7.66 0.65
N SER A 4 -30.21 8.85 1.25
CA SER A 4 -28.89 9.52 1.32
C SER A 4 -28.14 9.37 2.65
N ARG A 5 -28.80 8.91 3.73
CA ARG A 5 -28.14 8.77 5.04
C ARG A 5 -27.28 7.51 5.18
N SER A 6 -27.45 6.50 4.31
CA SER A 6 -26.74 5.22 4.48
C SER A 6 -25.32 5.22 3.93
N THR A 7 -24.99 6.13 3.01
CA THR A 7 -23.73 6.06 2.23
C THR A 7 -22.79 7.25 2.44
N THR A 8 -23.21 8.29 3.17
CA THR A 8 -22.33 9.43 3.49
C THR A 8 -21.61 9.15 4.82
N PRO A 9 -20.26 9.16 4.85
CA PRO A 9 -19.53 8.99 6.11
C PRO A 9 -19.80 10.15 7.06
N SER A 10 -19.93 9.85 8.35
CA SER A 10 -20.17 10.84 9.42
C SER A 10 -19.55 10.34 10.73
N ASP A 11 -19.58 11.14 11.82
CA ASP A 11 -18.93 10.79 13.10
C ASP A 11 -17.50 10.25 12.89
N LEU A 12 -16.74 10.93 12.01
CA LEU A 12 -15.33 10.61 11.79
C LEU A 12 -14.59 10.85 13.10
N ARG A 13 -13.76 9.90 13.47
CA ARG A 13 -12.82 9.92 14.58
C ARG A 13 -11.44 9.59 14.04
N GLY A 14 -10.42 10.20 14.62
CA GLY A 14 -9.03 10.00 14.22
C GLY A 14 -8.13 10.00 15.45
N GLU A 15 -7.31 8.96 15.57
CA GLU A 15 -6.34 8.83 16.64
C GLU A 15 -4.94 8.67 16.05
N GLY A 16 -4.01 9.52 16.51
CA GLY A 16 -2.62 9.41 16.12
C GLY A 16 -1.99 8.21 16.82
N ALA A 17 -1.15 7.48 16.11
CA ALA A 17 -0.34 6.44 16.71
C ALA A 17 1.08 6.46 16.11
N PHE A 18 2.03 5.86 16.81
CA PHE A 18 3.39 5.70 16.31
C PHE A 18 4.00 4.35 16.67
N ARG A 19 5.07 3.95 15.98
CA ARG A 19 5.88 2.78 16.30
C ARG A 19 7.34 3.06 16.07
N ASP A 20 8.12 2.85 17.12
CA ASP A 20 9.57 2.91 17.09
C ASP A 20 10.16 1.49 17.10
N ASP A 21 11.03 1.18 16.15
CA ASP A 21 11.76 -0.10 16.12
C ASP A 21 13.24 -0.01 16.46
N GLY A 22 13.66 1.17 16.92
CA GLY A 22 15.04 1.57 17.19
C GLY A 22 15.79 2.08 15.96
N LYS A 23 15.24 1.90 14.76
CA LYS A 23 15.83 2.37 13.50
C LYS A 23 14.93 3.40 12.82
N HIS A 24 13.63 3.19 12.86
CA HIS A 24 12.60 4.06 12.30
C HIS A 24 11.50 4.29 13.34
N THR A 25 11.02 5.52 13.42
CA THR A 25 9.80 5.87 14.13
C THR A 25 8.73 6.17 13.09
N MET A 26 7.74 5.30 12.93
CA MET A 26 6.67 5.46 11.95
C MET A 26 5.43 6.02 12.62
N TYR A 27 4.83 7.03 12.01
CA TYR A 27 3.58 7.63 12.47
C TYR A 27 2.43 7.32 11.53
N GLY A 28 1.23 7.32 12.07
CA GLY A 28 0.02 7.30 11.28
C GLY A 28 -1.24 7.67 12.07
N ILE A 29 -2.38 7.55 11.41
CA ILE A 29 -3.69 7.88 11.96
C ILE A 29 -4.63 6.69 11.78
N ASP A 30 -5.20 6.19 12.88
CA ASP A 30 -6.35 5.28 12.82
C ASP A 30 -7.62 6.11 12.65
N LEU A 31 -8.33 5.89 11.54
CA LEU A 31 -9.61 6.50 11.25
C LEU A 31 -10.74 5.50 11.47
N ARG A 32 -11.80 5.96 12.11
CA ARG A 32 -13.09 5.25 12.25
C ARG A 32 -14.24 6.20 11.94
N TRP A 33 -15.31 5.72 11.33
CA TRP A 33 -16.48 6.56 11.03
C TRP A 33 -17.80 5.80 11.13
N GLN A 34 -18.90 6.54 11.12
CA GLN A 34 -20.25 6.02 10.91
C GLN A 34 -20.50 5.83 9.41
N ILE A 35 -20.94 4.63 9.02
CA ILE A 35 -21.49 4.33 7.68
C ILE A 35 -22.69 3.38 7.81
N GLY A 36 -23.83 3.71 7.19
CA GLY A 36 -25.07 2.96 7.42
C GLY A 36 -25.42 2.86 8.91
N ARG A 37 -25.62 1.66 9.46
CA ARG A 37 -25.71 1.40 10.91
C ARG A 37 -24.39 0.95 11.54
N ASN A 38 -23.30 0.86 10.78
CA ASN A 38 -21.98 0.57 11.33
C ASN A 38 -21.38 1.83 11.97
N ALA A 39 -21.56 1.95 13.29
CA ALA A 39 -21.01 3.02 14.10
C ALA A 39 -19.50 2.84 14.33
N PRO A 40 -18.74 3.93 14.55
CA PRO A 40 -17.29 3.84 14.79
C PRO A 40 -16.91 3.00 16.02
N ASP A 41 -17.85 2.74 16.93
CA ASP A 41 -17.71 1.92 18.14
C ASP A 41 -18.48 0.58 18.10
N GLN A 42 -19.09 0.21 16.96
CA GLN A 42 -19.86 -1.04 16.76
C GLN A 42 -19.00 -2.32 16.81
N GLY A 43 -17.72 -2.24 17.17
CA GLY A 43 -16.72 -3.32 17.09
C GLY A 43 -16.96 -4.59 17.93
N ALA A 44 -18.18 -4.82 18.42
CA ALA A 44 -18.58 -6.03 19.14
C ALA A 44 -19.87 -6.63 18.55
N TRP A 45 -20.01 -7.95 18.65
CA TRP A 45 -21.23 -8.66 18.26
C TRP A 45 -22.44 -8.22 19.10
N PRO A 46 -23.66 -8.07 18.52
CA PRO A 46 -24.07 -8.41 17.15
C PRO A 46 -23.57 -7.42 16.08
N PRO A 47 -23.55 -7.82 14.79
CA PRO A 47 -23.18 -6.92 13.70
C PRO A 47 -24.18 -5.77 13.58
N PRO A 48 -23.83 -4.70 12.83
CA PRO A 48 -24.77 -3.63 12.47
C PRO A 48 -26.10 -4.19 11.94
N GLU A 49 -27.22 -3.53 12.23
CA GLU A 49 -28.55 -3.99 11.80
C GLU A 49 -28.69 -4.16 10.28
N ASP A 50 -27.99 -3.32 9.50
CA ASP A 50 -27.93 -3.36 8.04
C ASP A 50 -26.70 -4.12 7.50
N TRP A 51 -25.98 -4.85 8.37
CA TRP A 51 -24.95 -5.78 7.93
C TRP A 51 -25.58 -6.95 7.20
N ASN A 52 -25.30 -7.05 5.90
CA ASN A 52 -25.90 -8.03 5.00
C ASN A 52 -24.85 -9.08 4.57
N GLU A 53 -24.18 -9.68 5.55
CA GLU A 53 -23.17 -10.74 5.33
C GLU A 53 -22.12 -10.34 4.27
N GLY A 54 -21.53 -9.15 4.43
CA GLY A 54 -20.58 -8.57 3.46
C GLY A 54 -21.20 -7.79 2.31
N ASN A 55 -22.51 -7.93 2.05
CA ASN A 55 -23.23 -7.22 1.00
C ASN A 55 -23.98 -5.99 1.54
N ALA A 56 -23.48 -5.39 2.62
CA ALA A 56 -24.03 -4.15 3.14
C ALA A 56 -23.87 -3.04 2.06
N PRO A 57 -24.83 -2.13 1.89
CA PRO A 57 -24.79 -1.09 0.86
C PRO A 57 -23.85 0.07 1.23
N TYR A 58 -22.68 -0.25 1.78
CA TYR A 58 -21.66 0.70 2.15
C TYR A 58 -20.76 1.01 0.95
N PRO A 59 -20.28 2.24 0.79
CA PRO A 59 -19.33 2.56 -0.25
C PRO A 59 -17.99 1.87 -0.01
N HIS A 60 -17.36 1.46 -1.10
CA HIS A 60 -16.02 0.87 -1.12
C HIS A 60 -14.92 1.86 -1.46
N ILE A 61 -15.26 3.04 -1.98
CA ILE A 61 -14.28 4.02 -2.43
C ILE A 61 -14.39 5.28 -1.58
N TYR A 62 -13.27 5.71 -1.01
CA TYR A 62 -13.18 6.92 -0.21
C TYR A 62 -12.03 7.82 -0.69
N GLU A 63 -12.18 9.11 -0.46
CA GLU A 63 -11.05 10.03 -0.43
C GLU A 63 -10.74 10.42 1.01
N VAL A 64 -9.46 10.38 1.36
CA VAL A 64 -8.93 10.95 2.61
C VAL A 64 -8.27 12.28 2.29
N TRP A 65 -8.76 13.32 2.94
CA TRP A 65 -8.22 14.67 2.84
C TRP A 65 -7.49 15.00 4.12
N ILE A 66 -6.25 15.47 3.98
CA ILE A 66 -5.39 15.87 5.09
C ILE A 66 -4.88 17.27 4.81
N ASP A 67 -5.09 18.18 5.75
CA ASP A 67 -4.70 19.59 5.67
C ASP A 67 -5.24 20.25 4.38
N ASP A 68 -6.54 20.02 4.13
CA ASP A 68 -7.29 20.51 2.96
C ASP A 68 -6.81 20.03 1.58
N GLU A 69 -5.95 19.03 1.54
CA GLU A 69 -5.52 18.38 0.30
C GLU A 69 -5.99 16.92 0.24
N VAL A 70 -6.48 16.48 -0.92
CA VAL A 70 -6.70 15.04 -1.14
C VAL A 70 -5.35 14.32 -1.10
N ARG A 71 -5.17 13.44 -0.12
CA ARG A 71 -3.92 12.69 0.05
C ARG A 71 -4.03 11.24 -0.38
N GLN A 72 -5.21 10.64 -0.29
CA GLN A 72 -5.41 9.23 -0.63
C GLN A 72 -6.75 8.98 -1.30
N THR A 73 -6.75 8.12 -2.32
CA THR A 73 -7.94 7.32 -2.67
C THR A 73 -7.82 5.98 -1.97
N VAL A 74 -8.90 5.53 -1.33
CA VAL A 74 -8.94 4.26 -0.61
C VAL A 74 -10.02 3.37 -1.23
N PHE A 75 -9.62 2.16 -1.62
CA PHE A 75 -10.52 1.06 -1.95
C PHE A 75 -10.58 0.14 -0.73
N LEU A 76 -11.76 0.04 -0.13
CA LEU A 76 -11.99 -0.62 1.13
C LEU A 76 -12.93 -1.81 0.90
N TYR A 77 -12.38 -3.02 0.95
CA TYR A 77 -13.15 -4.25 0.92
C TYR A 77 -13.16 -4.91 2.31
N TRP A 78 -14.09 -5.85 2.50
CA TRP A 78 -14.31 -6.57 3.76
C TRP A 78 -14.84 -7.98 3.48
N PRO A 79 -14.67 -8.94 4.40
CA PRO A 79 -15.17 -10.28 4.20
C PRO A 79 -16.65 -10.37 4.60
N ALA A 80 -17.32 -11.46 4.25
CA ALA A 80 -18.73 -11.68 4.60
C ALA A 80 -18.99 -11.77 6.12
N TRP A 81 -17.98 -12.15 6.90
CA TRP A 81 -18.08 -12.44 8.32
C TRP A 81 -17.65 -11.31 9.26
N ASP A 82 -17.00 -10.25 8.73
CA ASP A 82 -16.47 -9.16 9.56
C ASP A 82 -16.81 -7.80 8.95
N TRP A 83 -17.59 -7.01 9.69
CA TRP A 83 -17.98 -5.66 9.28
C TRP A 83 -16.98 -4.60 9.68
N THR A 84 -16.07 -4.91 10.62
CA THR A 84 -15.20 -3.91 11.24
C THR A 84 -14.25 -3.20 10.26
N PRO A 85 -13.79 -3.82 9.14
CA PRO A 85 -13.00 -3.08 8.16
C PRO A 85 -13.81 -2.03 7.40
N SER A 86 -15.13 -2.20 7.26
CA SER A 86 -15.97 -1.37 6.39
C SER A 86 -16.10 0.11 6.80
N ASN A 87 -15.68 0.45 8.02
CA ASN A 87 -15.73 1.81 8.55
C ASN A 87 -14.41 2.26 9.18
N SER A 88 -13.29 1.70 8.71
CA SER A 88 -11.98 2.02 9.24
C SER A 88 -10.87 2.09 8.22
N HIS A 89 -9.87 2.92 8.49
CA HIS A 89 -8.72 3.03 7.64
C HIS A 89 -7.50 3.52 8.41
N TRP A 90 -6.34 2.94 8.11
CA TRP A 90 -5.06 3.40 8.60
C TRP A 90 -4.38 4.31 7.57
N VAL A 91 -3.99 5.50 8.00
CA VAL A 91 -3.24 6.47 7.19
C VAL A 91 -1.77 6.44 7.59
N ASP A 92 -0.89 6.07 6.66
CA ASP A 92 0.57 6.15 6.83
C ASP A 92 1.05 7.61 6.70
N LEU A 93 1.72 8.15 7.73
CA LEU A 93 2.27 9.53 7.71
C LEU A 93 3.80 9.58 7.52
N GLY A 94 4.49 8.45 7.64
CA GLY A 94 5.95 8.38 7.49
C GLY A 94 6.71 8.62 8.79
N GLU A 95 7.98 9.02 8.66
CA GLU A 95 8.92 9.12 9.80
C GLU A 95 8.96 10.50 10.48
N ASP A 96 8.64 11.56 9.73
CA ASP A 96 8.76 12.94 10.18
C ASP A 96 7.53 13.75 9.73
N PRO A 97 6.32 13.44 10.23
CA PRO A 97 5.12 14.20 9.91
C PRO A 97 5.02 15.49 10.72
N ASP A 98 4.18 16.40 10.24
CA ASP A 98 3.77 17.56 11.03
C ASP A 98 3.04 17.11 12.30
N ALA A 99 3.16 17.91 13.38
CA ALA A 99 2.64 17.51 14.68
C ALA A 99 1.10 17.47 14.75
N VAL A 100 0.41 18.20 13.88
CA VAL A 100 -1.05 18.35 13.89
C VAL A 100 -1.57 18.27 12.46
N HIS A 101 -2.59 17.45 12.26
CA HIS A 101 -3.26 17.28 10.98
C HIS A 101 -4.77 17.50 11.11
N SER A 102 -5.37 18.15 10.13
CA SER A 102 -6.82 18.15 9.96
C SER A 102 -7.24 17.08 8.95
N VAL A 103 -8.22 16.25 9.29
CA VAL A 103 -8.64 15.11 8.46
C VAL A 103 -10.13 15.13 8.23
N LYS A 104 -10.55 14.93 6.98
CA LYS A 104 -11.94 14.67 6.60
C LYS A 104 -12.00 13.66 5.46
N ILE A 105 -13.12 12.96 5.37
CA ILE A 105 -13.32 11.95 4.33
C ILE A 105 -14.61 12.18 3.56
N ARG A 106 -14.67 11.64 2.35
CA ARG A 106 -15.91 11.51 1.59
C ARG A 106 -15.90 10.20 0.80
N ALA A 107 -17.07 9.63 0.58
CA ALA A 107 -17.21 8.39 -0.17
C ALA A 107 -17.55 8.68 -1.63
N LYS A 108 -17.25 7.74 -2.54
CA LYS A 108 -17.75 7.73 -3.92
C LYS A 108 -18.88 6.70 -4.03
N VAL A 109 -20.05 7.15 -4.48
CA VAL A 109 -21.27 6.36 -4.64
C VAL A 109 -21.86 6.69 -5.99
N ASP A 110 -22.15 5.67 -6.81
CA ASP A 110 -22.73 5.84 -8.15
C ASP A 110 -21.98 6.86 -9.03
N GLY A 111 -20.64 6.84 -8.95
CA GLY A 111 -19.75 7.74 -9.71
C GLY A 111 -19.62 9.15 -9.16
N GLN A 112 -20.32 9.52 -8.09
CA GLN A 112 -20.27 10.85 -7.48
C GLN A 112 -19.73 10.80 -6.06
N TYR A 113 -19.00 11.84 -5.65
CA TYR A 113 -18.57 11.98 -4.27
C TYR A 113 -19.70 12.52 -3.39
N THR A 114 -19.85 11.93 -2.20
CA THR A 114 -20.76 12.42 -1.16
C THR A 114 -20.31 13.77 -0.61
N ALA A 115 -21.13 14.36 0.25
CA ALA A 115 -20.64 15.40 1.16
C ALA A 115 -19.48 14.85 2.02
N PHE A 116 -18.64 15.75 2.53
CA PHE A 116 -17.63 15.41 3.52
C PHE A 116 -18.25 15.00 4.85
N SER A 117 -17.54 14.16 5.59
CA SER A 117 -17.72 13.95 7.01
C SER A 117 -17.51 15.25 7.81
N ASN A 118 -17.70 15.18 9.13
CA ASN A 118 -17.04 16.15 10.02
C ASN A 118 -15.51 16.08 9.83
N GLU A 119 -14.86 17.20 10.10
CA GLU A 119 -13.41 17.29 10.15
C GLU A 119 -12.92 16.99 11.58
N VAL A 120 -11.82 16.26 11.69
CA VAL A 120 -11.15 15.95 12.95
C VAL A 120 -9.74 16.51 12.97
N THR A 121 -9.30 16.98 14.14
CA THR A 121 -7.91 17.39 14.35
C THR A 121 -7.19 16.31 15.12
N VAL A 122 -6.10 15.79 14.54
CA VAL A 122 -5.25 14.77 15.15
C VAL A 122 -3.95 15.42 15.60
N ASP A 123 -3.64 15.34 16.90
CA ASP A 123 -2.40 15.86 17.50
C ASP A 123 -1.47 14.69 17.83
N LEU A 124 -0.40 14.55 17.04
CA LEU A 124 0.57 13.46 17.17
C LEU A 124 1.41 13.55 18.46
N LYS A 125 1.36 14.67 19.18
CA LYS A 125 1.95 14.73 20.54
C LYS A 125 1.21 13.84 21.54
N ARG A 126 -0.02 13.44 21.21
CA ARG A 126 -0.84 12.51 21.98
C ARG A 126 -0.85 11.12 21.36
N ALA A 127 -0.03 10.88 20.34
CA ALA A 127 0.00 9.60 19.66
C ALA A 127 0.37 8.49 20.65
N ALA A 128 -0.38 7.39 20.58
CA ALA A 128 -0.08 6.20 21.35
C ALA A 128 0.96 5.34 20.61
N GLU A 129 1.89 4.76 21.36
CA GLU A 129 2.78 3.75 20.79
C GLU A 129 1.98 2.47 20.51
N TRP A 130 2.08 1.92 19.30
CA TRP A 130 1.56 0.59 19.00
C TRP A 130 2.67 -0.45 19.06
N SER A 131 2.33 -1.65 19.52
CA SER A 131 3.28 -2.76 19.62
C SER A 131 3.69 -3.26 18.24
N GLY A 132 4.99 -3.30 17.96
CA GLY A 132 5.53 -3.99 16.77
C GLY A 132 5.31 -5.52 16.81
N PRO A 133 5.56 -6.23 15.71
CA PRO A 133 5.57 -7.68 15.69
C PRO A 133 6.61 -8.21 16.67
N GLU A 134 6.31 -9.34 17.32
CA GLU A 134 7.27 -10.02 18.17
C GLU A 134 8.52 -10.39 17.36
N ARG A 135 9.70 -10.13 17.93
CA ARG A 135 10.97 -10.50 17.29
C ARG A 135 11.06 -12.02 17.17
N PRO A 136 11.66 -12.52 16.07
CA PRO A 136 11.87 -13.95 15.90
C PRO A 136 12.65 -14.55 17.07
N ARG A 137 12.22 -15.72 17.56
CA ARG A 137 13.00 -16.54 18.50
C ARG A 137 13.97 -17.45 17.74
N ASP A 138 15.11 -17.78 18.36
CA ASP A 138 16.11 -18.67 17.77
C ASP A 138 15.47 -20.00 17.30
N GLY A 139 15.54 -20.28 15.99
CA GLY A 139 14.98 -21.48 15.39
C GLY A 139 15.07 -21.47 13.85
N LEU A 140 14.93 -22.64 13.23
CA LEU A 140 14.88 -22.76 11.77
C LEU A 140 13.43 -22.62 11.29
N GLY A 141 13.12 -21.53 10.59
CA GLY A 141 11.83 -21.35 9.92
C GLY A 141 11.73 -22.26 8.69
N ARG A 142 10.50 -22.60 8.30
CA ARG A 142 10.25 -23.41 7.09
C ARG A 142 9.81 -22.49 5.95
N LEU A 143 10.38 -22.70 4.76
CA LEU A 143 10.10 -21.89 3.57
C LEU A 143 8.77 -22.23 2.87
N ASP A 144 7.88 -22.97 3.52
CA ASP A 144 6.70 -23.54 2.89
C ASP A 144 5.52 -22.54 2.95
N ALA A 145 5.52 -21.61 2.00
CA ALA A 145 4.43 -20.68 1.75
C ALA A 145 3.69 -21.08 0.46
N ALA A 146 2.36 -21.00 0.47
CA ALA A 146 1.63 -21.04 -0.80
C ALA A 146 2.13 -19.90 -1.69
N PRO A 147 2.39 -20.13 -2.98
CA PRO A 147 2.93 -19.12 -3.89
C PRO A 147 1.97 -17.92 -4.02
N ARG A 148 2.47 -16.68 -3.87
CA ARG A 148 1.69 -15.42 -3.91
C ARG A 148 2.47 -14.40 -4.71
N HIS A 149 1.94 -13.88 -5.80
CA HIS A 149 2.83 -13.39 -6.86
C HIS A 149 2.17 -12.39 -7.80
N GLY A 150 2.94 -11.41 -8.24
CA GLY A 150 2.55 -10.52 -9.32
C GLY A 150 3.49 -9.32 -9.50
N THR A 151 3.11 -8.41 -10.39
CA THR A 151 3.74 -7.10 -10.52
C THR A 151 2.79 -6.09 -11.18
N MET A 152 3.07 -4.80 -10.99
CA MET A 152 2.35 -3.73 -11.70
C MET A 152 2.49 -3.87 -13.21
N ASN A 153 1.35 -3.84 -13.91
CA ASN A 153 1.26 -3.93 -15.36
C ASN A 153 1.03 -2.56 -16.01
N HIS A 154 0.17 -1.73 -15.41
CA HIS A 154 0.02 -0.33 -15.78
C HIS A 154 0.01 0.57 -14.53
N PRO A 155 0.93 1.54 -14.41
CA PRO A 155 2.13 1.68 -15.22
C PRO A 155 3.04 0.44 -15.12
N ARG A 156 3.79 0.16 -16.19
CA ARG A 156 4.61 -1.05 -16.28
C ARG A 156 5.79 -0.99 -15.32
N SER A 157 5.97 -2.03 -14.51
CA SER A 157 7.08 -2.10 -13.55
C SER A 157 8.44 -2.38 -14.22
N ARG A 158 9.55 -2.07 -13.52
CA ARG A 158 10.91 -2.44 -13.91
C ARG A 158 11.08 -3.95 -14.01
N ALA A 159 10.46 -4.73 -13.12
CA ALA A 159 10.50 -6.18 -13.16
C ALA A 159 9.76 -6.72 -14.40
N ALA A 160 8.58 -6.16 -14.71
CA ALA A 160 7.86 -6.47 -15.94
C ALA A 160 8.70 -6.10 -17.18
N ALA A 161 9.22 -4.88 -17.25
CA ALA A 161 9.99 -4.42 -18.39
C ALA A 161 11.30 -5.22 -18.59
N ALA A 162 12.12 -5.36 -17.55
CA ALA A 162 13.42 -6.00 -17.66
C ALA A 162 13.32 -7.52 -17.72
N ILE A 163 12.47 -8.16 -16.93
CA ILE A 163 12.51 -9.62 -16.73
C ILE A 163 11.40 -10.31 -17.53
N ARG A 164 10.13 -9.90 -17.37
CA ARG A 164 8.98 -10.52 -18.04
C ARG A 164 8.99 -10.27 -19.55
N ASP A 165 9.12 -9.01 -19.94
CA ASP A 165 8.96 -8.55 -21.32
C ASP A 165 10.30 -8.50 -22.07
N GLN A 166 11.42 -8.61 -21.35
CA GLN A 166 12.78 -8.54 -21.87
C GLN A 166 13.04 -7.30 -22.75
N ASP A 167 12.56 -6.14 -22.30
CA ASP A 167 12.69 -4.87 -23.01
C ASP A 167 14.16 -4.64 -23.45
N PRO A 168 14.40 -4.20 -24.71
CA PRO A 168 15.72 -4.07 -25.28
C PRO A 168 16.51 -2.85 -24.78
N ALA A 169 15.91 -1.95 -23.98
CA ALA A 169 16.62 -0.82 -23.39
C ALA A 169 17.90 -1.27 -22.67
N SER A 170 18.99 -0.51 -22.84
CA SER A 170 20.32 -0.92 -22.34
C SER A 170 20.35 -1.12 -20.83
N ILE A 171 19.62 -0.30 -20.07
CA ILE A 171 19.45 -0.47 -18.62
C ILE A 171 18.71 -1.76 -18.26
N CYS A 172 17.68 -2.15 -19.02
CA CYS A 172 16.97 -3.41 -18.81
C CYS A 172 17.87 -4.62 -19.08
N ALA A 173 18.70 -4.54 -20.12
CA ALA A 173 19.69 -5.57 -20.42
C ALA A 173 20.76 -5.69 -19.34
N GLU A 174 21.25 -4.56 -18.80
CA GLU A 174 22.18 -4.57 -17.67
C GLU A 174 21.52 -5.09 -16.39
N ALA A 175 20.27 -4.70 -16.11
CA ALA A 175 19.51 -5.20 -14.98
C ALA A 175 19.42 -6.74 -15.01
N ARG A 176 19.06 -7.31 -16.16
CA ARG A 176 19.05 -8.77 -16.36
C ARG A 176 20.42 -9.42 -16.15
N ARG A 177 21.52 -8.77 -16.58
CA ARG A 177 22.89 -9.28 -16.35
C ARG A 177 23.28 -9.30 -14.88
N GLN A 178 22.80 -8.32 -14.10
CA GLN A 178 23.11 -8.23 -12.67
C GLN A 178 22.18 -9.07 -11.79
N ASN A 179 20.94 -9.30 -12.21
CA ASN A 179 20.01 -10.14 -11.48
C ASN A 179 20.48 -11.60 -11.48
N THR A 180 20.28 -12.29 -10.36
CA THR A 180 20.42 -13.75 -10.27
C THR A 180 19.08 -14.46 -10.28
N SER A 181 17.98 -13.73 -10.08
CA SER A 181 16.61 -14.20 -10.25
C SER A 181 15.98 -13.66 -11.53
N THR A 182 15.15 -14.49 -12.16
CA THR A 182 14.31 -14.11 -13.30
C THR A 182 12.82 -14.18 -12.96
N THR A 183 12.49 -14.27 -11.67
CA THR A 183 11.11 -14.40 -11.21
C THR A 183 10.50 -13.02 -11.02
N TRP A 184 10.02 -12.44 -12.12
CA TRP A 184 9.50 -11.06 -12.18
C TRP A 184 8.33 -10.82 -11.21
N GLN A 185 7.59 -11.87 -10.87
CA GLN A 185 6.43 -11.84 -9.99
C GLN A 185 6.76 -11.98 -8.49
N GLU A 186 8.04 -12.02 -8.13
CA GLU A 186 8.56 -12.31 -6.78
C GLU A 186 9.62 -11.27 -6.32
N VAL A 187 9.48 -10.01 -6.69
CA VAL A 187 10.36 -8.96 -6.15
C VAL A 187 9.97 -8.66 -4.70
N LEU A 188 10.62 -9.37 -3.77
CA LEU A 188 10.37 -9.36 -2.32
C LEU A 188 11.69 -9.37 -1.52
N PRO A 189 11.71 -8.97 -0.23
CA PRO A 189 12.95 -8.76 0.52
C PRO A 189 13.86 -9.99 0.67
N GLY A 190 13.29 -11.18 0.56
CA GLY A 190 13.94 -12.47 0.73
C GLY A 190 13.55 -13.11 2.05
N ALA A 191 13.42 -14.45 2.06
CA ALA A 191 12.97 -15.19 3.24
C ALA A 191 13.87 -14.99 4.46
N GLU A 192 15.19 -14.91 4.28
CA GLU A 192 16.13 -14.66 5.37
C GLU A 192 15.86 -13.32 6.07
N ARG A 193 15.64 -12.25 5.30
CA ARG A 193 15.35 -10.93 5.85
C ARG A 193 13.98 -10.88 6.50
N MET A 194 12.97 -11.51 5.90
CA MET A 194 11.64 -11.61 6.50
C MET A 194 11.61 -12.49 7.75
N LEU A 195 12.51 -13.48 7.87
CA LEU A 195 12.66 -14.28 9.08
C LEU A 195 13.46 -13.57 10.17
N ALA A 196 14.33 -12.62 9.81
CA ALA A 196 15.11 -11.82 10.76
C ALA A 196 14.27 -10.67 11.37
N ASP A 197 13.33 -10.13 10.61
CA ASP A 197 12.40 -9.11 11.07
C ASP A 197 11.07 -9.31 10.32
N TYR A 198 9.97 -9.50 11.03
CA TYR A 198 8.69 -9.88 10.42
C TYR A 198 8.02 -8.67 9.76
N PRO A 199 7.74 -8.65 8.45
CA PRO A 199 7.02 -7.53 7.84
C PRO A 199 5.56 -7.42 8.32
N TRP A 200 4.92 -8.51 8.72
CA TRP A 200 3.54 -8.45 9.20
C TRP A 200 3.46 -8.25 10.70
N ASN A 201 2.64 -7.31 11.14
CA ASN A 201 2.27 -7.11 12.53
C ASN A 201 0.89 -7.72 12.79
N TYR A 202 0.87 -8.93 13.38
CA TYR A 202 -0.39 -9.65 13.60
C TYR A 202 -1.33 -8.99 14.60
N ALA A 203 -0.79 -8.26 15.60
CA ALA A 203 -1.59 -7.59 16.62
C ALA A 203 -2.37 -6.42 16.03
N ASN A 204 -1.71 -5.59 15.22
CA ASN A 204 -2.33 -4.40 14.62
C ASN A 204 -2.87 -4.61 13.21
N LYS A 205 -2.72 -5.83 12.66
CA LYS A 205 -3.10 -6.15 11.27
C LYS A 205 -2.48 -5.19 10.25
N TYR A 206 -1.21 -4.85 10.46
CA TYR A 206 -0.48 -3.85 9.69
C TYR A 206 0.77 -4.42 9.03
N LEU A 207 1.08 -3.97 7.81
CA LEU A 207 2.27 -4.37 7.07
C LEU A 207 3.38 -3.32 7.29
N GLU A 208 4.40 -3.68 8.06
CA GLU A 208 5.56 -2.84 8.38
C GLU A 208 6.66 -2.92 7.29
N TYR A 209 6.30 -2.61 6.04
CA TYR A 209 7.20 -2.72 4.89
C TYR A 209 8.41 -1.75 4.96
N ARG A 210 8.26 -0.59 5.62
CA ARG A 210 9.27 0.49 5.62
C ARG A 210 10.65 0.02 6.05
N LYS A 211 10.73 -0.81 7.09
CA LYS A 211 12.00 -1.23 7.73
C LYS A 211 12.92 -2.04 6.81
N PHE A 212 12.38 -2.57 5.71
CA PHE A 212 13.12 -3.32 4.70
C PHE A 212 13.79 -2.46 3.62
N PHE A 213 13.49 -1.17 3.59
CA PHE A 213 14.05 -0.27 2.59
C PHE A 213 15.20 0.54 3.18
N GLU A 214 16.41 0.25 2.70
CA GLU A 214 17.61 0.96 3.06
C GLU A 214 18.27 1.50 1.79
N ASN A 215 18.85 2.71 1.89
CA ASN A 215 19.59 3.32 0.79
C ASN A 215 18.76 3.35 -0.51
N GLY A 216 19.40 3.08 -1.65
CA GLY A 216 18.78 3.08 -2.99
C GLY A 216 18.24 1.72 -3.45
N THR A 217 17.77 0.86 -2.53
CA THR A 217 17.36 -0.53 -2.85
C THR A 217 15.85 -0.74 -2.92
N VAL A 218 15.10 0.32 -3.25
CA VAL A 218 13.64 0.27 -3.30
C VAL A 218 13.14 -0.70 -4.37
N ALA A 219 13.75 -0.69 -5.55
CA ALA A 219 13.27 -1.48 -6.68
C ALA A 219 13.55 -2.98 -6.55
N SER A 220 14.62 -3.36 -5.85
CA SER A 220 14.92 -4.76 -5.51
C SER A 220 14.35 -5.21 -4.17
N THR A 221 13.74 -4.30 -3.39
CA THR A 221 13.40 -4.49 -1.97
C THR A 221 14.59 -4.86 -1.09
N GLY A 222 15.81 -4.51 -1.50
CA GLY A 222 17.06 -4.92 -0.84
C GLY A 222 17.42 -6.40 -1.03
N ASN A 223 16.78 -7.10 -1.97
CA ASN A 223 17.09 -8.49 -2.30
C ASN A 223 18.20 -8.54 -3.36
N PRO A 224 19.40 -9.09 -3.05
CA PRO A 224 20.53 -9.14 -3.98
C PRO A 224 20.25 -9.89 -5.29
N ALA A 225 19.23 -10.76 -5.30
CA ALA A 225 18.83 -11.49 -6.50
C ALA A 225 18.19 -10.60 -7.57
N PHE A 226 17.69 -9.42 -7.18
CA PHE A 226 17.04 -8.43 -8.04
C PHE A 226 17.81 -7.10 -8.10
N ARG A 227 19.09 -7.06 -7.69
CA ARG A 227 19.89 -5.83 -7.57
C ARG A 227 19.98 -5.00 -8.86
N GLY A 228 19.84 -5.62 -10.03
CA GLY A 228 19.82 -4.93 -11.31
C GLY A 228 18.60 -4.01 -11.49
N LEU A 229 17.52 -4.21 -10.73
CA LEU A 229 16.36 -3.32 -10.75
C LEU A 229 16.66 -1.95 -10.09
N ASP A 230 17.69 -1.87 -9.24
CA ASP A 230 18.10 -0.65 -8.54
C ASP A 230 19.01 0.28 -9.38
N LEU A 231 19.31 -0.10 -10.62
CA LEU A 231 20.17 0.72 -11.50
C LEU A 231 19.60 2.13 -11.70
N ALA A 232 20.45 3.13 -11.50
CA ALA A 232 20.16 4.51 -11.84
C ALA A 232 20.46 4.78 -13.33
N PRO A 233 19.53 5.42 -14.07
CA PRO A 233 19.79 5.94 -15.40
C PRO A 233 21.08 6.77 -15.48
N ASN A 234 21.83 6.61 -16.57
CA ASN A 234 23.00 7.42 -16.88
C ASN A 234 23.30 7.38 -18.39
N ALA A 235 24.30 8.13 -18.83
CA ALA A 235 24.64 8.25 -20.25
C ALA A 235 24.96 6.90 -20.94
N SER A 236 25.45 5.89 -20.22
CA SER A 236 25.78 4.58 -20.79
C SER A 236 24.63 3.58 -20.73
N LEU A 237 23.79 3.64 -19.69
CA LEU A 237 22.66 2.74 -19.52
C LEU A 237 21.39 3.23 -20.23
N GLY A 238 21.28 4.55 -20.45
CA GLY A 238 20.04 5.17 -20.88
C GLY A 238 18.98 5.15 -19.77
N GLU A 239 17.73 5.30 -20.20
CA GLU A 239 16.58 5.46 -19.32
C GLU A 239 15.83 4.14 -19.13
N TRP A 240 15.20 3.98 -17.96
CA TRP A 240 14.15 2.98 -17.80
C TRP A 240 12.97 3.29 -18.74
N PRO A 241 12.30 2.27 -19.31
CA PRO A 241 11.10 2.49 -20.12
C PRO A 241 10.00 3.21 -19.32
N LEU A 242 9.46 4.30 -19.87
CA LEU A 242 8.44 5.12 -19.20
C LEU A 242 7.03 4.72 -19.60
N THR A 243 6.10 4.79 -18.65
CA THR A 243 4.67 4.89 -18.95
C THR A 243 4.22 6.36 -18.88
N GLU A 244 3.51 6.85 -19.88
CA GLU A 244 2.94 8.20 -19.85
C GLU A 244 1.63 8.18 -19.05
N LEU A 245 1.49 9.11 -18.09
CA LEU A 245 0.28 9.31 -17.29
C LEU A 245 -0.23 10.74 -17.51
N ASP A 246 -1.46 10.88 -17.98
CA ASP A 246 -2.11 12.18 -18.24
C ASP A 246 -2.68 12.78 -16.95
N THR A 247 -1.97 13.73 -16.34
CA THR A 247 -2.39 14.36 -15.08
C THR A 247 -3.56 15.32 -15.23
N SER A 248 -3.99 15.60 -16.47
CA SER A 248 -5.22 16.34 -16.76
C SER A 248 -6.47 15.44 -16.76
N ALA A 249 -6.29 14.12 -16.81
CA ALA A 249 -7.39 13.16 -16.79
C ALA A 249 -8.16 13.24 -15.47
N ALA A 250 -9.49 13.06 -15.55
CA ALA A 250 -10.35 13.05 -14.38
C ALA A 250 -10.06 11.86 -13.45
N THR A 251 -9.60 10.75 -14.02
CA THR A 251 -9.20 9.54 -13.31
C THR A 251 -7.98 8.90 -13.99
N GLN A 252 -7.23 8.12 -13.21
CA GLN A 252 -6.16 7.25 -13.66
C GLN A 252 -6.53 5.81 -13.36
N THR A 253 -6.17 4.88 -14.25
CA THR A 253 -6.39 3.45 -14.04
C THR A 253 -5.07 2.74 -13.86
N PHE A 254 -4.86 2.13 -12.71
CA PHE A 254 -3.67 1.34 -12.43
C PHE A 254 -4.02 -0.14 -12.45
N THR A 255 -3.17 -0.99 -13.01
CA THR A 255 -3.41 -2.43 -13.11
C THR A 255 -2.26 -3.26 -12.59
N TYR A 256 -2.62 -4.41 -12.03
CA TYR A 256 -1.69 -5.37 -11.45
C TYR A 256 -1.95 -6.75 -12.02
N ASP A 257 -0.88 -7.43 -12.47
CA ASP A 257 -0.97 -8.79 -12.97
C ASP A 257 -0.68 -9.76 -11.84
N TYR A 258 -1.70 -10.46 -11.35
CA TYR A 258 -1.53 -11.56 -10.41
C TYR A 258 -1.21 -12.85 -11.16
N THR A 259 -0.29 -13.64 -10.61
CA THR A 259 -0.25 -15.08 -10.92
C THR A 259 -0.86 -15.92 -9.80
N ALA A 260 -1.16 -15.29 -8.65
CA ALA A 260 -1.93 -15.84 -7.54
C ALA A 260 -2.62 -14.68 -6.82
N TYR A 261 -3.92 -14.51 -7.02
CA TYR A 261 -4.70 -13.45 -6.39
C TYR A 261 -5.11 -13.83 -4.96
N HIS A 262 -5.13 -12.84 -4.05
CA HIS A 262 -5.46 -13.04 -2.65
C HIS A 262 -6.50 -12.03 -2.16
N THR A 263 -7.57 -12.55 -1.57
CA THR A 263 -8.66 -11.79 -0.97
C THR A 263 -8.82 -12.14 0.49
N ASN A 264 -8.14 -11.44 1.39
CA ASN A 264 -8.41 -11.56 2.83
C ASN A 264 -8.01 -10.28 3.56
N GLU A 265 -8.58 -10.09 4.74
CA GLU A 265 -8.50 -8.88 5.57
C GLU A 265 -7.07 -8.45 5.96
N THR A 266 -6.09 -9.31 5.70
CA THR A 266 -4.69 -9.03 6.02
C THR A 266 -3.88 -8.49 4.85
N TRP A 267 -4.46 -8.41 3.65
CA TRP A 267 -3.74 -7.96 2.45
C TRP A 267 -4.08 -6.55 2.08
N SER A 268 -3.11 -5.86 1.51
CA SER A 268 -3.31 -4.49 1.05
C SER A 268 -2.33 -4.13 -0.05
N HIS A 269 -2.78 -3.28 -0.97
CA HIS A 269 -1.93 -2.57 -1.91
C HIS A 269 -1.74 -1.12 -1.44
N ARG A 270 -0.53 -0.60 -1.60
CA ARG A 270 -0.19 0.81 -1.33
C ARG A 270 0.65 1.34 -2.49
N TRP A 271 0.32 2.52 -2.99
CA TRP A 271 1.09 3.18 -4.04
C TRP A 271 1.67 4.50 -3.55
N PHE A 272 2.98 4.61 -3.67
CA PHE A 272 3.77 5.79 -3.37
C PHE A 272 4.26 6.40 -4.66
N ILE A 273 4.52 7.70 -4.62
CA ILE A 273 5.14 8.43 -5.71
C ILE A 273 6.35 9.15 -5.17
N THR A 274 7.36 9.32 -6.02
CA THR A 274 8.48 10.23 -5.71
C THR A 274 8.00 11.64 -5.36
N ARG A 275 8.78 12.35 -4.56
CA ARG A 275 8.60 13.78 -4.26
C ARG A 275 8.82 14.62 -5.53
N PRO A 276 8.24 15.84 -5.61
CA PRO A 276 8.58 16.81 -6.64
C PRO A 276 10.10 17.07 -6.71
N GLY A 277 10.65 17.07 -7.92
CA GLY A 277 12.08 17.37 -8.14
C GLY A 277 13.04 16.19 -7.97
N TRP A 278 12.55 14.97 -7.69
CA TRP A 278 13.38 13.76 -7.73
C TRP A 278 14.10 13.62 -9.08
N ASP A 279 15.41 13.35 -9.02
CA ASP A 279 16.27 13.12 -10.19
C ASP A 279 16.60 11.62 -10.32
N PRO A 280 16.11 10.93 -11.37
CA PRO A 280 16.38 9.52 -11.60
C PRO A 280 17.87 9.15 -11.62
N ALA A 281 18.75 10.07 -12.00
CA ALA A 281 20.19 9.82 -12.08
C ALA A 281 20.83 9.52 -10.71
N ASN A 282 20.16 9.90 -9.61
CA ASN A 282 20.61 9.61 -8.24
C ASN A 282 20.15 8.25 -7.71
N GLY A 283 19.39 7.49 -8.51
CA GLY A 283 18.73 6.26 -8.06
C GLY A 283 17.43 6.55 -7.30
N LEU A 284 16.87 5.51 -6.69
CA LEU A 284 15.60 5.60 -5.95
C LEU A 284 15.78 5.04 -4.54
N GLY A 285 15.78 5.91 -3.55
CA GLY A 285 15.71 5.58 -2.14
C GLY A 285 14.32 5.84 -1.55
N TRP A 286 14.05 5.29 -0.36
CA TRP A 286 12.74 5.47 0.28
C TRP A 286 12.45 6.94 0.64
N HIS A 287 13.50 7.70 0.98
CA HIS A 287 13.39 9.13 1.30
C HIS A 287 12.94 9.98 0.10
N ASP A 288 13.13 9.48 -1.12
CA ASP A 288 12.66 10.13 -2.34
C ASP A 288 11.16 10.05 -2.53
N LEU A 289 10.45 9.22 -1.75
CA LEU A 289 9.00 9.02 -1.86
C LEU A 289 8.23 10.00 -0.96
N GLU A 290 7.05 10.40 -1.43
CA GLU A 290 6.02 10.96 -0.57
C GLU A 290 5.66 9.92 0.50
N PRO A 291 5.57 10.30 1.79
CA PRO A 291 5.39 9.34 2.87
C PRO A 291 3.99 8.72 2.90
N ILE A 292 2.99 9.43 2.38
CA ILE A 292 1.60 8.99 2.34
C ILE A 292 1.34 8.29 1.00
N PRO A 293 0.87 7.03 0.98
CA PRO A 293 0.52 6.37 -0.26
C PRO A 293 -0.74 7.03 -0.85
N PHE A 294 -0.65 7.53 -2.08
CA PHE A 294 -1.75 8.27 -2.72
C PHE A 294 -2.92 7.39 -3.13
N LEU A 295 -2.71 6.08 -3.19
CA LEU A 295 -3.72 5.06 -3.42
C LEU A 295 -3.48 3.93 -2.43
N VAL A 296 -4.55 3.45 -1.81
CA VAL A 296 -4.55 2.27 -0.95
C VAL A 296 -5.72 1.39 -1.31
N GLU A 297 -5.49 0.09 -1.38
CA GLU A 297 -6.54 -0.91 -1.46
C GLU A 297 -6.36 -1.89 -0.29
N ILE A 298 -7.45 -2.22 0.37
CA ILE A 298 -7.49 -3.13 1.52
C ILE A 298 -8.35 -4.34 1.17
N GLN A 299 -7.77 -5.51 1.45
CA GLN A 299 -8.31 -6.87 1.39
C GLN A 299 -8.47 -7.52 0.01
N GLY A 300 -8.87 -6.79 -1.00
CA GLY A 300 -9.22 -7.25 -2.34
C GLY A 300 -10.71 -7.55 -2.45
N SER A 301 -11.30 -7.24 -3.59
CA SER A 301 -12.65 -7.69 -3.94
C SER A 301 -12.69 -9.21 -4.08
N HIS A 302 -13.75 -9.83 -3.60
CA HIS A 302 -14.03 -11.26 -3.84
C HIS A 302 -14.14 -11.60 -5.34
N HIS A 303 -14.34 -10.60 -6.20
CA HIS A 303 -14.23 -10.74 -7.65
C HIS A 303 -12.90 -10.16 -8.14
N GLU A 304 -11.96 -11.01 -8.55
CA GLU A 304 -10.61 -10.61 -8.99
C GLU A 304 -10.60 -9.53 -10.09
N ALA A 305 -11.58 -9.53 -11.00
CA ALA A 305 -11.71 -8.53 -12.05
C ALA A 305 -11.90 -7.10 -11.50
N GLU A 306 -12.38 -6.96 -10.26
CA GLU A 306 -12.59 -5.68 -9.58
C GLU A 306 -11.38 -5.26 -8.73
N SER A 307 -10.30 -6.05 -8.74
CA SER A 307 -9.11 -5.81 -7.92
C SER A 307 -7.81 -6.12 -8.64
N SER A 308 -7.86 -6.14 -9.97
CA SER A 308 -6.71 -6.10 -10.86
C SER A 308 -6.59 -4.75 -11.60
N ALA A 309 -7.57 -3.86 -11.40
CA ALA A 309 -7.61 -2.52 -11.96
C ALA A 309 -8.27 -1.53 -10.97
N TRP A 310 -7.60 -0.40 -10.72
CA TRP A 310 -8.09 0.65 -9.82
C TRP A 310 -8.18 1.98 -10.55
N GLU A 311 -9.40 2.50 -10.65
CA GLU A 311 -9.67 3.83 -11.22
C GLU A 311 -9.82 4.87 -10.10
N PHE A 312 -8.90 5.82 -10.02
CA PHE A 312 -8.87 6.80 -8.94
C PHE A 312 -8.64 8.22 -9.45
N ALA A 313 -9.14 9.20 -8.69
CA ALA A 313 -9.13 10.62 -9.08
C ALA A 313 -8.03 11.45 -8.40
N SER A 314 -7.43 10.95 -7.32
CA SER A 314 -6.50 11.70 -6.46
C SER A 314 -5.04 11.68 -6.92
N PHE A 315 -4.79 11.58 -8.23
CA PHE A 315 -3.42 11.53 -8.72
C PHE A 315 -2.71 12.89 -8.52
N PRO A 316 -1.46 12.92 -8.01
CA PRO A 316 -0.72 14.16 -7.82
C PRO A 316 -0.62 14.97 -9.12
N ARG A 317 -1.17 16.20 -9.10
CA ARG A 317 -1.24 17.09 -10.26
C ARG A 317 0.09 17.81 -10.50
N ARG A 318 1.10 17.07 -10.92
CA ARG A 318 2.42 17.61 -11.31
C ARG A 318 2.90 16.98 -12.59
N THR A 319 3.72 17.69 -13.35
CA THR A 319 4.29 17.22 -14.61
C THR A 319 5.76 16.79 -14.45
N GLY A 320 6.26 16.00 -15.39
CA GLY A 320 7.65 15.57 -15.46
C GLY A 320 7.85 14.13 -15.02
N ARG A 321 9.13 13.74 -14.86
CA ARG A 321 9.49 12.38 -14.50
C ARG A 321 9.16 12.09 -13.04
N ALA A 322 8.71 10.88 -12.78
CA ALA A 322 8.50 10.34 -11.45
C ALA A 322 8.72 8.82 -11.47
N ALA A 323 8.96 8.25 -10.30
CA ALA A 323 8.75 6.83 -10.06
C ALA A 323 7.52 6.64 -9.18
N ILE A 324 6.78 5.57 -9.46
CA ILE A 324 5.69 5.05 -8.63
C ILE A 324 6.16 3.74 -8.03
N VAL A 325 6.06 3.62 -6.71
CA VAL A 325 6.40 2.41 -5.98
C VAL A 325 5.13 1.82 -5.43
N HIS A 326 4.83 0.62 -5.85
CA HIS A 326 3.70 -0.15 -5.36
C HIS A 326 4.20 -1.22 -4.40
N ILE A 327 3.51 -1.38 -3.27
CA ILE A 327 3.71 -2.43 -2.27
C ILE A 327 2.42 -3.23 -2.16
N TRP A 328 2.49 -4.56 -2.32
CA TRP A 328 1.39 -5.47 -2.03
C TRP A 328 1.84 -6.53 -1.04
N GLY A 329 1.13 -6.72 0.06
CA GLY A 329 1.54 -7.68 1.08
C GLY A 329 0.52 -7.87 2.19
N GLY A 330 0.81 -8.84 3.06
CA GLY A 330 -0.08 -9.23 4.15
C GLY A 330 0.43 -10.38 5.01
N HIS A 331 -0.48 -11.06 5.71
CA HIS A 331 -0.20 -12.15 6.65
C HIS A 331 0.19 -13.47 5.96
N GLY A 332 1.37 -13.55 5.34
CA GLY A 332 1.98 -14.86 5.19
C GLY A 332 3.47 -14.95 4.91
N GLY A 333 3.92 -15.46 3.76
CA GLY A 333 5.34 -15.80 3.57
C GLY A 333 5.81 -16.99 4.40
N PRO A 334 7.13 -17.05 4.74
CA PRO A 334 7.72 -18.13 5.51
C PRO A 334 6.98 -18.47 6.82
N ASP A 335 7.05 -19.74 7.22
CA ASP A 335 6.59 -20.18 8.54
C ASP A 335 7.53 -19.64 9.62
N THR A 336 6.96 -18.99 10.65
CA THR A 336 7.73 -18.57 11.83
C THR A 336 8.20 -19.80 12.62
N PRO A 337 9.44 -19.82 13.16
CA PRO A 337 9.98 -20.99 13.85
C PRO A 337 9.17 -21.46 15.07
N ASP A 338 8.48 -20.56 15.77
CA ASP A 338 7.80 -20.80 17.04
C ASP A 338 6.26 -20.70 16.95
N GLY A 339 5.73 -20.53 15.74
CA GLY A 339 4.30 -20.28 15.53
C GLY A 339 3.83 -18.87 15.94
N GLY A 340 4.75 -17.98 16.34
CA GLY A 340 4.47 -16.59 16.64
C GLY A 340 3.91 -15.81 15.44
N ASN A 341 3.41 -14.60 15.67
CA ASN A 341 2.87 -13.73 14.61
C ASN A 341 1.77 -14.38 13.74
N GLY A 342 0.96 -15.27 14.32
CA GLY A 342 -0.04 -16.05 13.59
C GLY A 342 0.56 -17.11 12.67
N GLY A 343 1.75 -17.63 12.99
CA GLY A 343 2.44 -18.71 12.28
C GLY A 343 3.24 -18.27 11.05
N LYS A 344 3.24 -16.98 10.73
CA LYS A 344 3.76 -16.45 9.48
C LYS A 344 4.51 -15.14 9.68
N THR A 345 5.62 -14.95 8.96
CA THR A 345 6.43 -13.72 9.05
C THR A 345 5.69 -12.49 8.52
N GLY A 346 4.74 -12.70 7.62
CA GLY A 346 4.32 -11.73 6.63
C GLY A 346 5.16 -11.81 5.36
N GLU A 347 4.65 -11.23 4.29
CA GLU A 347 5.42 -10.97 3.08
C GLU A 347 4.87 -9.76 2.33
N PHE A 348 5.69 -9.20 1.45
CA PHE A 348 5.24 -8.21 0.49
C PHE A 348 6.08 -8.24 -0.78
N PHE A 349 5.49 -7.72 -1.84
CA PHE A 349 6.03 -7.58 -3.18
C PHE A 349 6.11 -6.10 -3.51
N ALA A 350 7.19 -5.67 -4.15
CA ALA A 350 7.32 -4.30 -4.62
C ALA A 350 7.40 -4.23 -6.15
N SER A 351 6.74 -3.23 -6.71
CA SER A 351 6.84 -2.88 -8.12
C SER A 351 7.23 -1.41 -8.25
N THR A 352 8.39 -1.13 -8.84
CA THR A 352 8.79 0.23 -9.20
C THR A 352 8.45 0.48 -10.66
N CYS A 353 7.75 1.57 -10.95
CA CYS A 353 7.30 1.93 -12.30
C CYS A 353 7.83 3.33 -12.63
N ASP A 354 8.60 3.46 -13.70
CA ASP A 354 9.08 4.76 -14.17
C ASP A 354 8.00 5.39 -15.07
N VAL A 355 7.62 6.64 -14.76
CA VAL A 355 6.50 7.33 -15.41
C VAL A 355 6.88 8.73 -15.87
N MET A 356 6.18 9.19 -16.91
CA MET A 356 6.18 10.57 -17.35
C MET A 356 4.79 11.16 -17.10
N LEU A 357 4.72 12.12 -16.19
CA LEU A 357 3.50 12.83 -15.85
C LEU A 357 3.31 13.98 -16.83
N ARG A 358 2.17 14.02 -17.54
CA ARG A 358 1.87 15.03 -18.57
C ARG A 358 0.71 15.93 -18.23
#